data_AF-A0A1Q8VQG9-F1
#
_entry.id   AF-A0A1Q8VQG9-F1
#
_cell.length_a   1.000
_cell.length_b   1.000
_cell.length_c   1.000
_cell.angle_alpha   90.00
_cell.angle_beta   90.00
_cell.angle_gamma   90.00
#
_symmetry.space_group_name_H-M   'P 1'
#
loop_
_entity.id
_entity.type
_entity.pdbx_description
1 polymer ?
#
loop_
_entity_poly.entity_id
_entity_poly.type
_entity_poly.pdbx_seq_one_letter_code
_entity_poly.pdbx_strand_id
1 'polypeptide(L)'
;MDPFEMTVPADAGLPALVLSVPTGDDLDRITEICQDADIQEWTFVPHSYQRSDAEFFVEQVVAKGWSEGRELTWAIREADAGASPHLVGMLGITLSGPEDARTGEVGYWLAAAARGRGTMTRAVAALIDMAFDPKGPLNLSALRWRCDIHETSRGPVPNWTSWKVAWSLGFQREGRVRRFLPNDGRLHDGWIATLLPEDPREPQAPWDGPVGADDVLPLVAHNGVGEREGDDPEALVRRFHHVYGLPIQTDGASLERESLDMRMSLIAEEFAELVGAVYGRAARSEIESSYRRAMAADDGARDTVETADALADLIYVIYGMALETGIDLAAVLAEVQRSNMSKLGADGRPVYREDGKVLKGPDYFAPDVAEVLRRRRLR
;
A
#
# COMPACT_ATOMS: atom_id res chain seq x y z
N MET A 1 27.08 -24.78 -5.52
CA MET A 1 27.19 -24.26 -4.14
C MET A 1 26.76 -25.35 -3.20
N ASP A 2 27.48 -25.56 -2.11
CA ASP A 2 27.10 -26.60 -1.14
C ASP A 2 25.85 -26.18 -0.37
N PRO A 3 24.84 -27.07 -0.25
CA PRO A 3 23.68 -26.87 0.61
C PRO A 3 24.05 -26.46 2.03
N PHE A 4 23.32 -25.50 2.58
CA PHE A 4 23.43 -25.12 3.99
C PHE A 4 22.05 -24.79 4.57
N GLU A 5 21.97 -24.86 5.89
CA GLU A 5 20.74 -24.64 6.64
C GLU A 5 20.78 -23.30 7.38
N MET A 6 19.61 -22.69 7.57
CA MET A 6 19.43 -21.54 8.45
C MET A 6 18.44 -21.89 9.56
N THR A 7 18.68 -21.37 10.76
CA THR A 7 17.78 -21.57 11.90
C THR A 7 17.28 -20.23 12.40
N VAL A 8 15.99 -20.15 12.71
CA VAL A 8 15.35 -18.97 13.30
C VAL A 8 14.83 -19.35 14.68
N PRO A 9 15.27 -18.68 15.77
CA PRO A 9 14.81 -19.00 17.11
C PRO A 9 13.31 -18.77 17.24
N ALA A 10 12.66 -19.52 18.14
CA ALA A 10 11.26 -19.30 18.51
C ALA A 10 11.05 -17.88 19.04
N ASP A 11 9.87 -17.30 18.81
CA ASP A 11 9.54 -15.92 19.20
C ASP A 11 8.06 -15.80 19.54
N ALA A 12 7.71 -15.13 20.65
CA ALA A 12 6.36 -14.73 21.03
C ALA A 12 5.22 -15.75 20.75
N GLY A 13 5.43 -17.04 21.09
CA GLY A 13 4.43 -18.10 20.88
C GLY A 13 4.45 -18.74 19.48
N LEU A 14 5.41 -18.37 18.63
CA LEU A 14 5.69 -19.00 17.33
C LEU A 14 6.83 -20.02 17.46
N PRO A 15 6.75 -21.16 16.73
CA PRO A 15 7.79 -22.18 16.76
C PRO A 15 9.11 -21.69 16.16
N ALA A 16 10.20 -22.39 16.48
CA ALA A 16 11.48 -22.19 15.80
C ALA A 16 11.37 -22.62 14.33
N LEU A 17 12.13 -21.99 13.45
CA LEU A 17 12.18 -22.37 12.03
C LEU A 17 13.51 -23.04 11.70
N VAL A 18 13.44 -24.10 10.89
CA VAL A 18 14.60 -24.70 10.23
C VAL A 18 14.39 -24.57 8.73
N LEU A 19 15.29 -23.85 8.06
CA LEU A 19 15.30 -23.69 6.63
C LEU A 19 16.37 -24.66 6.09
N SER A 20 15.93 -25.77 5.51
CA SER A 20 16.83 -26.81 4.99
C SER A 20 16.51 -27.11 3.53
N VAL A 21 17.45 -27.69 2.79
CA VAL A 21 17.16 -28.11 1.41
C VAL A 21 16.06 -29.18 1.41
N PRO A 22 15.04 -29.08 0.54
CA PRO A 22 14.02 -30.14 0.43
C PRO A 22 14.65 -31.42 -0.13
N THR A 23 14.15 -32.56 0.33
CA THR A 23 14.69 -33.89 0.02
C THR A 23 13.57 -34.83 -0.44
N GLY A 24 13.94 -36.07 -0.80
CA GLY A 24 12.98 -37.12 -1.16
C GLY A 24 11.93 -37.41 -0.07
N ASP A 25 12.26 -37.15 1.20
CA ASP A 25 11.33 -37.34 2.32
C ASP A 25 10.21 -36.29 2.35
N ASP A 26 10.37 -35.18 1.61
CA ASP A 26 9.40 -34.08 1.56
C ASP A 26 8.36 -34.24 0.45
N LEU A 27 8.54 -35.21 -0.46
CA LEU A 27 7.75 -35.31 -1.69
C LEU A 27 6.25 -35.38 -1.44
N ASP A 28 5.81 -36.23 -0.50
CA ASP A 28 4.38 -36.35 -0.17
C ASP A 28 3.82 -35.05 0.39
N ARG A 29 4.58 -34.39 1.26
CA ARG A 29 4.12 -33.15 1.91
C ARG A 29 4.11 -31.97 0.94
N ILE A 30 5.08 -31.88 0.03
CA ILE A 30 5.09 -30.90 -1.05
C ILE A 30 3.89 -31.13 -1.98
N THR A 31 3.63 -32.38 -2.35
CA THR A 31 2.49 -32.76 -3.20
C THR A 31 1.16 -32.37 -2.57
N GLU A 32 1.01 -32.59 -1.26
CA GLU A 32 -0.19 -32.19 -0.51
C GLU A 32 -0.37 -30.66 -0.51
N ILE A 33 0.67 -29.89 -0.18
CA ILE A 33 0.58 -28.43 -0.07
C ILE A 33 0.35 -27.79 -1.45
N CYS A 34 1.06 -28.23 -2.48
CA CYS A 34 0.97 -27.66 -3.84
C CYS A 34 -0.35 -27.97 -4.56
N GLN A 35 -1.24 -28.78 -3.98
CA GLN A 35 -2.62 -28.93 -4.44
C GLN A 35 -3.54 -27.77 -4.01
N ASP A 36 -3.09 -26.90 -3.11
CA ASP A 36 -3.80 -25.70 -2.69
C ASP A 36 -4.00 -24.74 -3.89
N ALA A 37 -5.27 -24.39 -4.14
CA ALA A 37 -5.66 -23.52 -5.25
C ALA A 37 -5.01 -22.13 -5.15
N ASP A 38 -4.81 -21.59 -3.95
CA ASP A 38 -4.15 -20.29 -3.78
C ASP A 38 -2.68 -20.36 -4.22
N ILE A 39 -1.99 -21.47 -3.95
CA ILE A 39 -0.59 -21.64 -4.36
C ILE A 39 -0.49 -21.74 -5.88
N GLN A 40 -1.36 -22.55 -6.49
CA GLN A 40 -1.38 -22.71 -7.95
C GLN A 40 -1.81 -21.41 -8.66
N GLU A 41 -2.70 -20.63 -8.06
CA GLU A 41 -3.13 -19.35 -8.62
C GLU A 41 -1.97 -18.36 -8.66
N TRP A 42 -1.20 -18.24 -7.57
CA TRP A 42 -0.24 -17.14 -7.41
C TRP A 42 1.23 -17.50 -7.69
N THR A 43 1.52 -18.72 -8.13
CA THR A 43 2.90 -19.18 -8.35
C THR A 43 3.02 -19.99 -9.64
N PHE A 44 4.25 -20.34 -10.02
CA PHE A 44 4.54 -21.21 -11.16
C PHE A 44 4.29 -22.71 -10.90
N VAL A 45 3.70 -23.05 -9.75
CA VAL A 45 3.34 -24.43 -9.42
C VAL A 45 2.27 -24.92 -10.42
N PRO A 46 2.49 -26.06 -11.11
CA PRO A 46 1.52 -26.60 -12.06
C PRO A 46 0.12 -26.80 -11.46
N HIS A 47 -0.90 -26.49 -12.27
CA HIS A 47 -2.27 -26.91 -11.96
C HIS A 47 -2.41 -28.43 -11.95
N SER A 48 -3.26 -28.96 -11.08
CA SER A 48 -3.42 -30.42 -10.87
C SER A 48 -2.14 -31.12 -10.42
N TYR A 49 -1.36 -30.47 -9.56
CA TYR A 49 -0.06 -30.95 -9.07
C TYR A 49 -0.07 -32.41 -8.58
N GLN A 50 0.85 -33.22 -9.09
CA GLN A 50 1.01 -34.65 -8.78
C GLN A 50 2.35 -34.90 -8.07
N ARG A 51 2.48 -36.10 -7.49
CA ARG A 51 3.73 -36.53 -6.83
C ARG A 51 4.94 -36.48 -7.76
N SER A 52 4.76 -36.81 -9.04
CA SER A 52 5.80 -36.71 -10.06
C SER A 52 6.30 -35.28 -10.28
N ASP A 53 5.46 -34.26 -10.04
CA ASP A 53 5.86 -32.86 -10.13
C ASP A 53 6.74 -32.47 -8.93
N ALA A 54 6.44 -32.99 -7.74
CA ALA A 54 7.30 -32.84 -6.55
C ALA A 54 8.65 -33.53 -6.75
N GLU A 55 8.65 -34.74 -7.31
CA GLU A 55 9.87 -35.50 -7.62
C GLU A 55 10.75 -34.72 -8.60
N PHE A 56 10.16 -34.24 -9.70
CA PHE A 56 10.87 -33.39 -10.66
C PHE A 56 11.40 -32.11 -10.00
N PHE A 57 10.59 -31.43 -9.19
CA PHE A 57 11.01 -30.21 -8.50
C PHE A 57 12.21 -30.45 -7.58
N VAL A 58 12.17 -31.47 -6.70
CA VAL A 58 13.26 -31.74 -5.75
C VAL A 58 14.50 -32.27 -6.46
N GLU A 59 14.35 -33.27 -7.33
CA GLU A 59 15.48 -33.98 -7.92
C GLU A 59 16.13 -33.22 -9.08
N GLN A 60 15.35 -32.43 -9.83
CA GLN A 60 15.83 -31.74 -11.02
C GLN A 60 15.97 -30.24 -10.81
N VAL A 61 14.98 -29.56 -10.21
CA VAL A 61 15.02 -28.09 -10.08
C VAL A 61 15.92 -27.69 -8.91
N VAL A 62 15.63 -28.19 -7.70
CA VAL A 62 16.36 -27.82 -6.48
C VAL A 62 17.82 -28.30 -6.54
N ALA A 63 18.06 -29.59 -6.85
CA ALA A 63 19.42 -30.13 -6.90
C ALA A 63 20.31 -29.40 -7.92
N LYS A 64 19.76 -29.11 -9.11
CA LYS A 64 20.45 -28.36 -10.15
C LYS A 64 20.68 -26.91 -9.76
N GLY A 65 19.68 -26.23 -9.19
CA GLY A 65 19.79 -24.85 -8.73
C GLY A 65 20.91 -24.65 -7.72
N TRP A 66 21.02 -25.54 -6.74
CA TRP A 66 22.09 -25.56 -5.74
C TRP A 66 23.45 -25.85 -6.35
N SER A 67 23.57 -26.94 -7.13
CA SER A 67 24.87 -27.31 -7.74
C SER A 67 25.42 -26.19 -8.63
N GLU A 68 24.56 -25.53 -9.41
CA GLU A 68 24.93 -24.45 -10.33
C GLU A 68 25.02 -23.07 -9.66
N GLY A 69 24.56 -22.94 -8.41
CA GLY A 69 24.57 -21.67 -7.66
C GLY A 69 23.72 -20.58 -8.32
N ARG A 70 22.61 -20.98 -8.95
CA ARG A 70 21.68 -20.08 -9.66
C ARG A 70 20.34 -19.93 -8.97
N GLU A 71 19.86 -20.96 -8.30
CA GLU A 71 18.60 -20.92 -7.55
C GLU A 71 18.77 -21.74 -6.28
N LEU A 72 18.72 -21.07 -5.14
CA LEU A 72 18.89 -21.71 -3.85
C LEU A 72 17.52 -21.78 -3.17
N THR A 73 17.11 -22.99 -2.82
CA THR A 73 15.76 -23.26 -2.33
C THR A 73 15.80 -24.03 -1.02
N TRP A 74 15.04 -23.52 -0.04
CA TRP A 74 14.88 -24.09 1.28
C TRP A 74 13.40 -24.42 1.55
N ALA A 75 13.17 -25.63 2.07
CA ALA A 75 11.95 -25.97 2.78
C ALA A 75 11.92 -25.20 4.10
N ILE A 76 10.82 -24.50 4.36
CA ILE A 76 10.55 -23.87 5.65
C ILE A 76 9.92 -24.92 6.55
N ARG A 77 10.59 -25.25 7.66
CA ARG A 77 10.10 -26.21 8.65
C ARG A 77 9.83 -25.53 9.96
N GLU A 78 8.70 -25.85 10.58
CA GLU A 78 8.40 -25.44 11.95
C GLU A 78 8.80 -26.56 12.91
N ALA A 79 9.56 -26.19 13.94
CA ALA A 79 10.04 -27.08 14.99
C ALA A 79 9.37 -26.72 16.32
N ASP A 80 8.31 -27.46 16.66
CA ASP A 80 7.64 -27.37 17.95
C ASP A 80 8.44 -28.09 19.05
N ALA A 81 8.29 -27.66 20.30
CA ALA A 81 8.97 -28.27 21.43
C ALA A 81 8.62 -29.76 21.56
N GLY A 82 9.61 -30.63 21.27
CA GLY A 82 9.47 -32.09 21.41
C GLY A 82 8.88 -32.81 20.20
N ALA A 83 8.67 -32.13 19.06
CA ALA A 83 8.22 -32.74 17.81
C ALA A 83 9.30 -32.65 16.72
N SER A 84 9.25 -33.56 15.74
CA SER A 84 10.10 -33.47 14.55
C SER A 84 9.70 -32.25 13.71
N PRO A 85 10.67 -31.50 13.15
CA PRO A 85 10.35 -30.36 12.28
C PRO A 85 9.53 -30.79 11.07
N HIS A 86 8.46 -30.07 10.77
CA HIS A 86 7.55 -30.41 9.67
C HIS A 86 7.53 -29.30 8.63
N LEU A 87 7.48 -29.67 7.34
CA LEU A 87 7.48 -28.73 6.22
C LEU A 87 6.15 -27.97 6.16
N VAL A 88 6.25 -26.65 6.18
CA VAL A 88 5.12 -25.71 6.08
C VAL A 88 5.20 -24.75 4.91
N GLY A 89 6.33 -24.67 4.20
CA GLY A 89 6.47 -23.79 3.05
C GLY A 89 7.79 -23.98 2.30
N MET A 90 8.01 -23.09 1.35
CA MET A 90 9.23 -23.03 0.56
C MET A 90 9.67 -21.58 0.38
N LEU A 91 10.97 -21.36 0.45
CA LEU A 91 11.63 -20.09 0.22
C LEU A 91 12.77 -20.30 -0.76
N GLY A 92 12.79 -19.54 -1.84
CA GLY A 92 13.83 -19.59 -2.86
C GLY A 92 14.43 -18.23 -3.13
N ILE A 93 15.66 -18.22 -3.63
CA ILE A 93 16.33 -17.06 -4.20
C ILE A 93 16.96 -17.41 -5.55
N THR A 94 16.57 -16.69 -6.60
CA THR A 94 17.18 -16.79 -7.92
C THR A 94 18.29 -15.75 -8.05
N LEU A 95 19.51 -16.19 -8.31
CA LEU A 95 20.70 -15.34 -8.40
C LEU A 95 20.95 -14.89 -9.84
N SER A 96 21.37 -13.64 -10.02
CA SER A 96 21.62 -13.04 -11.33
C SER A 96 22.67 -11.93 -11.25
N GLY A 97 23.27 -11.60 -12.40
CA GLY A 97 24.30 -10.56 -12.48
C GLY A 97 25.73 -11.10 -12.32
N PRO A 98 26.73 -10.24 -12.49
CA PRO A 98 28.14 -10.60 -12.31
C PRO A 98 28.47 -10.81 -10.82
N GLU A 99 29.62 -11.43 -10.54
CA GLU A 99 30.00 -11.81 -9.17
C GLU A 99 30.16 -10.62 -8.21
N ASP A 100 30.65 -9.49 -8.71
CA ASP A 100 30.89 -8.24 -7.97
C ASP A 100 29.65 -7.34 -7.82
N ALA A 101 28.57 -7.63 -8.55
CA ALA A 101 27.30 -6.92 -8.47
C ALA A 101 26.11 -7.89 -8.48
N ARG A 102 26.26 -9.02 -7.79
CA ARG A 102 25.27 -10.11 -7.81
C ARG A 102 23.99 -9.65 -7.12
N THR A 103 22.87 -9.97 -7.74
CA THR A 103 21.52 -9.69 -7.22
C THR A 103 20.76 -10.99 -7.02
N GLY A 104 19.75 -10.95 -6.15
CA GLY A 104 18.86 -12.06 -5.90
C GLY A 104 17.41 -11.67 -6.06
N GLU A 105 16.57 -12.59 -6.49
CA GLU A 105 15.11 -12.43 -6.50
C GLU A 105 14.49 -13.47 -5.57
N VAL A 106 13.71 -13.03 -4.59
CA VAL A 106 13.06 -13.92 -3.62
C VAL A 106 11.69 -14.38 -4.11
N GLY A 107 11.40 -15.65 -3.90
CA GLY A 107 10.09 -16.26 -4.16
C GLY A 107 9.72 -17.24 -3.06
N TYR A 108 8.44 -17.29 -2.71
CA TYR A 108 8.01 -18.12 -1.58
C TYR A 108 6.53 -18.49 -1.61
N TRP A 109 6.20 -19.59 -0.94
CA TRP A 109 4.83 -20.01 -0.67
C TRP A 109 4.74 -20.70 0.69
N LEU A 110 3.54 -20.72 1.25
CA LEU A 110 3.28 -21.26 2.58
C LEU A 110 1.96 -22.03 2.59
N ALA A 111 1.95 -23.19 3.25
CA ALA A 111 0.76 -23.99 3.47
C ALA A 111 -0.31 -23.17 4.20
N ALA A 112 -1.60 -23.39 3.85
CA ALA A 112 -2.73 -22.65 4.42
C ALA A 112 -2.70 -22.58 5.95
N ALA A 113 -2.41 -23.69 6.63
CA ALA A 113 -2.35 -23.80 8.08
C ALA A 113 -1.24 -22.96 8.75
N ALA A 114 -0.28 -22.45 7.98
CA ALA A 114 0.83 -21.63 8.47
C ALA A 114 0.74 -20.15 8.12
N ARG A 115 -0.26 -19.73 7.33
CA ARG A 115 -0.46 -18.33 6.94
C ARG A 115 -0.93 -17.47 8.13
N GLY A 116 -0.69 -16.15 8.04
CA GLY A 116 -1.23 -15.16 8.99
C GLY A 116 -0.54 -15.05 10.35
N ARG A 117 0.43 -15.92 10.67
CA ARG A 117 1.15 -15.91 11.97
C ARG A 117 2.60 -15.42 11.93
N GLY A 118 3.07 -14.89 10.80
CA GLY A 118 4.43 -14.33 10.66
C GLY A 118 5.55 -15.33 10.33
N THR A 119 5.24 -16.61 10.09
CA THR A 119 6.22 -17.65 9.71
C THR A 119 7.04 -17.25 8.48
N MET A 120 6.38 -16.80 7.40
CA MET A 120 7.09 -16.40 6.18
C MET A 120 7.95 -15.15 6.39
N THR A 121 7.46 -14.14 7.11
CA THR A 121 8.23 -12.93 7.44
C THR A 121 9.53 -13.27 8.16
N ARG A 122 9.47 -14.16 9.16
CA ARG A 122 10.66 -14.64 9.89
C ARG A 122 11.63 -15.42 9.00
N ALA A 123 11.13 -16.25 8.09
CA ALA A 123 11.96 -16.99 7.13
C ALA A 123 12.67 -16.05 6.14
N VAL A 124 11.95 -15.08 5.56
CA VAL A 124 12.51 -14.12 4.61
C VAL A 124 13.48 -13.16 5.31
N ALA A 125 13.23 -12.76 6.56
CA ALA A 125 14.18 -11.96 7.34
C ALA A 125 15.53 -12.68 7.51
N ALA A 126 15.52 -13.97 7.87
CA ALA A 126 16.75 -14.75 7.98
C ALA A 126 17.49 -14.90 6.65
N LEU A 127 16.76 -15.05 5.53
CA LEU A 127 17.35 -15.06 4.20
C LEU A 127 17.97 -13.71 3.85
N ILE A 128 17.31 -12.60 4.18
CA ILE A 128 17.83 -11.25 3.97
C ILE A 128 19.16 -11.05 4.69
N ASP A 129 19.23 -11.42 5.97
CA ASP A 129 20.45 -11.29 6.77
C ASP A 129 21.60 -12.09 6.14
N MET A 130 21.34 -13.33 5.72
CA MET A 130 22.33 -14.19 5.05
C MET A 130 22.74 -13.64 3.68
N ALA A 131 21.77 -13.13 2.90
CA ALA A 131 21.99 -12.65 1.55
C ALA A 131 22.88 -11.39 1.52
N PHE A 132 22.76 -10.52 2.53
CA PHE A 132 23.50 -9.27 2.62
C PHE A 132 24.73 -9.32 3.54
N ASP A 133 24.97 -10.41 4.27
CA ASP A 133 26.19 -10.54 5.09
C ASP A 133 27.44 -10.39 4.19
N PRO A 134 28.30 -9.35 4.42
CA PRO A 134 29.51 -9.15 3.64
C PRO A 134 30.54 -10.29 3.77
N LYS A 135 30.41 -11.11 4.81
CA LYS A 135 31.21 -12.32 5.04
C LYS A 135 30.43 -13.60 4.72
N GLY A 136 29.16 -13.46 4.33
CA GLY A 136 28.27 -14.54 3.99
C GLY A 136 28.56 -15.12 2.60
N PRO A 137 27.86 -16.21 2.25
CA PRO A 137 28.11 -16.93 1.00
C PRO A 137 27.62 -16.19 -0.25
N LEU A 138 26.77 -15.16 -0.11
CA LEU A 138 26.14 -14.47 -1.23
C LEU A 138 26.58 -13.01 -1.42
N ASN A 139 26.65 -12.22 -0.34
CA ASN A 139 27.03 -10.79 -0.35
C ASN A 139 26.39 -10.01 -1.52
N LEU A 140 25.06 -10.05 -1.60
CA LEU A 140 24.31 -9.50 -2.73
C LEU A 140 24.27 -7.97 -2.68
N SER A 141 24.28 -7.34 -3.86
CA SER A 141 24.14 -5.90 -4.00
C SER A 141 22.69 -5.43 -3.92
N ALA A 142 21.73 -6.32 -4.17
CA ALA A 142 20.30 -6.04 -4.04
C ALA A 142 19.49 -7.34 -3.99
N LEU A 143 18.36 -7.27 -3.30
CA LEU A 143 17.28 -8.24 -3.41
C LEU A 143 16.10 -7.64 -4.19
N ARG A 144 15.41 -8.49 -4.93
CA ARG A 144 14.21 -8.16 -5.69
C ARG A 144 13.08 -9.06 -5.25
N TRP A 145 11.87 -8.54 -5.37
CA TRP A 145 10.64 -9.28 -5.20
C TRP A 145 9.69 -8.90 -6.33
N ARG A 146 8.83 -9.83 -6.74
CA ARG A 146 7.80 -9.56 -7.72
C ARG A 146 6.54 -10.38 -7.44
N CYS A 147 5.40 -9.89 -7.90
CA CYS A 147 4.17 -10.65 -7.91
C CYS A 147 3.32 -10.34 -9.14
N ASP A 148 2.47 -11.30 -9.49
CA ASP A 148 1.43 -11.14 -10.50
C ASP A 148 0.32 -10.20 -10.02
N ILE A 149 -0.35 -9.61 -10.99
CA ILE A 149 -1.61 -8.87 -10.84
C ILE A 149 -2.65 -9.58 -11.70
N HIS A 150 -3.67 -10.11 -11.06
CA HIS A 150 -4.79 -10.80 -11.71
C HIS A 150 -5.91 -9.82 -12.01
N GLU A 151 -6.41 -9.85 -13.24
CA GLU A 151 -7.58 -9.04 -13.62
C GLU A 151 -8.87 -9.74 -13.13
N THR A 152 -9.66 -9.05 -12.32
CA THR A 152 -10.94 -9.54 -11.81
C THR A 152 -12.10 -8.65 -12.28
N SER A 153 -13.34 -9.08 -12.05
CA SER A 153 -14.52 -8.25 -12.33
C SER A 153 -14.57 -6.94 -11.54
N ARG A 154 -13.75 -6.82 -10.49
CA ARG A 154 -13.63 -5.62 -9.64
C ARG A 154 -12.35 -4.82 -9.90
N GLY A 155 -11.59 -5.21 -10.92
CA GLY A 155 -10.31 -4.59 -11.28
C GLY A 155 -9.09 -5.46 -10.97
N PRO A 156 -7.88 -4.91 -11.16
CA PRO A 156 -6.63 -5.62 -10.94
C PRO A 156 -6.38 -5.91 -9.46
N VAL A 157 -6.02 -7.15 -9.13
CA VAL A 157 -5.72 -7.63 -7.79
C VAL A 157 -4.30 -8.20 -7.76
N PRO A 158 -3.35 -7.57 -7.04
CA PRO A 158 -2.03 -8.14 -6.80
C PRO A 158 -2.08 -9.23 -5.71
N ASN A 159 -1.03 -10.04 -5.60
CA ASN A 159 -0.86 -10.94 -4.46
C ASN A 159 -0.55 -10.16 -3.17
N TRP A 160 -1.60 -9.65 -2.53
CA TRP A 160 -1.50 -8.86 -1.30
C TRP A 160 -0.78 -9.57 -0.15
N THR A 161 -1.00 -10.88 -0.01
CA THR A 161 -0.37 -11.67 1.06
C THR A 161 1.14 -11.79 0.88
N SER A 162 1.61 -11.94 -0.36
CA SER A 162 3.04 -11.93 -0.68
C SER A 162 3.60 -10.52 -0.50
N TRP A 163 2.89 -9.50 -0.99
CA TRP A 163 3.32 -8.11 -0.80
C TRP A 163 3.46 -7.73 0.68
N LYS A 164 2.54 -8.19 1.56
CA LYS A 164 2.61 -7.90 3.01
C LYS A 164 3.94 -8.34 3.63
N VAL A 165 4.47 -9.48 3.21
CA VAL A 165 5.76 -9.99 3.69
C VAL A 165 6.90 -9.08 3.22
N ALA A 166 6.97 -8.78 1.92
CA ALA A 166 8.00 -7.91 1.36
C ALA A 166 7.96 -6.51 1.99
N TRP A 167 6.78 -5.88 2.03
CA TRP A 167 6.53 -4.59 2.67
C TRP A 167 6.98 -4.56 4.13
N SER A 168 6.67 -5.62 4.91
CA SER A 168 7.02 -5.68 6.33
C SER A 168 8.53 -5.70 6.59
N LEU A 169 9.32 -6.10 5.59
CA LEU A 169 10.77 -6.24 5.67
C LEU A 169 11.52 -5.09 4.97
N GLY A 170 10.80 -4.04 4.60
CA GLY A 170 11.36 -2.81 4.03
C GLY A 170 11.54 -2.81 2.52
N PHE A 171 11.04 -3.82 1.78
CA PHE A 171 11.09 -3.76 0.32
C PHE A 171 10.34 -2.52 -0.20
N GLN A 172 11.00 -1.75 -1.04
CA GLN A 172 10.42 -0.60 -1.73
C GLN A 172 9.84 -1.03 -3.06
N ARG A 173 8.55 -0.78 -3.29
CA ARG A 173 7.93 -1.05 -4.59
C ARG A 173 8.38 0.00 -5.60
N GLU A 174 9.00 -0.47 -6.68
CA GLU A 174 9.51 0.35 -7.77
C GLU A 174 8.42 0.68 -8.80
N GLY A 175 7.43 -0.20 -8.95
CA GLY A 175 6.25 0.08 -9.77
C GLY A 175 5.54 -1.14 -10.35
N ARG A 176 4.59 -0.86 -11.26
CA ARG A 176 3.86 -1.85 -12.06
C ARG A 176 4.49 -1.99 -13.44
N VAL A 177 4.79 -3.23 -13.82
CA VAL A 177 5.29 -3.60 -15.14
C VAL A 177 4.17 -4.30 -15.90
N ARG A 178 3.88 -3.85 -17.12
CA ARG A 178 2.83 -4.42 -17.97
C ARG A 178 3.32 -5.71 -18.62
N ARG A 179 2.50 -6.77 -18.64
CA ARG A 179 2.82 -8.09 -19.22
C ARG A 179 4.20 -8.60 -18.77
N PHE A 180 4.41 -8.60 -17.46
CA PHE A 180 5.69 -8.88 -16.84
C PHE A 180 5.91 -10.37 -16.60
N LEU A 181 4.92 -11.06 -16.04
CA LEU A 181 5.11 -12.38 -15.46
C LEU A 181 4.27 -13.44 -16.17
N PRO A 182 4.88 -14.56 -16.60
CA PRO A 182 4.13 -15.65 -17.19
C PRO A 182 3.43 -16.47 -16.11
N ASN A 183 2.12 -16.63 -16.19
CA ASN A 183 1.37 -17.53 -15.32
C ASN A 183 0.11 -18.01 -16.07
N ASP A 184 -0.35 -19.23 -15.79
CA ASP A 184 -1.52 -19.84 -16.44
C ASP A 184 -1.52 -19.67 -17.99
N GLY A 185 -0.35 -19.88 -18.60
CA GLY A 185 -0.16 -19.78 -20.06
C GLY A 185 -0.26 -18.38 -20.67
N ARG A 186 -0.30 -17.30 -19.88
CA ARG A 186 -0.38 -15.91 -20.34
C ARG A 186 0.59 -15.00 -19.58
N LEU A 187 0.77 -13.77 -20.07
CA LEU A 187 1.53 -12.75 -19.36
C LEU A 187 0.59 -11.86 -18.54
N HIS A 188 0.85 -11.76 -17.25
CA HIS A 188 0.18 -10.87 -16.31
C HIS A 188 1.00 -9.59 -16.10
N ASP A 189 0.31 -8.49 -15.84
CA ASP A 189 0.97 -7.34 -15.22
C ASP A 189 1.52 -7.75 -13.85
N GLY A 190 2.56 -7.09 -13.37
CA GLY A 190 3.16 -7.44 -12.10
C GLY A 190 3.76 -6.24 -11.38
N TRP A 191 3.95 -6.38 -10.08
CA TRP A 191 4.77 -5.45 -9.29
C TRP A 191 6.19 -5.94 -9.22
N ILE A 192 7.11 -4.99 -9.13
CA ILE A 192 8.50 -5.23 -8.75
C ILE A 192 8.87 -4.33 -7.57
N ALA A 193 9.58 -4.93 -6.62
CA ALA A 193 10.11 -4.25 -5.46
C ALA A 193 11.59 -4.62 -5.25
N THR A 194 12.32 -3.73 -4.61
CA THR A 194 13.76 -3.86 -4.35
C THR A 194 14.02 -3.69 -2.86
N LEU A 195 15.14 -4.25 -2.41
CA LEU A 195 15.69 -4.02 -1.09
C LEU A 195 17.21 -4.00 -1.22
N LEU A 196 17.84 -2.95 -0.71
CA LEU A 196 19.29 -2.77 -0.72
C LEU A 196 19.91 -3.19 0.62
N PRO A 197 21.24 -3.40 0.68
CA PRO A 197 21.95 -3.68 1.93
C PRO A 197 21.71 -2.60 3.01
N GLU A 198 21.72 -1.33 2.61
CA GLU A 198 21.60 -0.14 3.47
C GLU A 198 20.16 0.22 3.87
N ASP A 199 19.16 -0.38 3.25
CA ASP A 199 17.75 -0.06 3.51
C ASP A 199 17.32 -0.55 4.91
N PRO A 200 16.46 0.20 5.62
CA PRO A 200 15.94 -0.26 6.91
C PRO A 200 15.07 -1.52 6.75
N ARG A 201 15.17 -2.45 7.71
CA ARG A 201 14.40 -3.72 7.72
C ARG A 201 13.02 -3.56 8.35
N GLU A 202 12.35 -2.47 8.03
CA GLU A 202 11.03 -2.11 8.54
C GLU A 202 10.22 -1.40 7.46
N PRO A 203 8.88 -1.34 7.58
CA PRO A 203 8.05 -0.66 6.58
C PRO A 203 8.48 0.79 6.31
N GLN A 204 8.84 1.07 5.06
CA GLN A 204 9.23 2.42 4.61
C GLN A 204 8.05 3.26 4.12
N ALA A 205 6.87 2.65 4.02
CA ALA A 205 5.61 3.31 3.67
C ALA A 205 4.46 2.70 4.47
N PRO A 206 3.32 3.40 4.64
CA PRO A 206 2.11 2.82 5.21
C PRO A 206 1.66 1.57 4.44
N TRP A 207 0.93 0.67 5.11
CA TRP A 207 0.34 -0.49 4.46
C TRP A 207 -0.73 -0.04 3.45
N ASP A 208 -0.62 -0.53 2.22
CA ASP A 208 -1.43 -0.13 1.07
C ASP A 208 -2.35 -1.24 0.54
N GLY A 209 -2.32 -2.41 1.16
CA GLY A 209 -3.19 -3.53 0.85
C GLY A 209 -4.45 -3.63 1.72
N PRO A 210 -5.27 -4.66 1.51
CA PRO A 210 -6.47 -4.89 2.29
C PRO A 210 -6.14 -5.11 3.78
N VAL A 211 -7.02 -4.66 4.67
CA VAL A 211 -6.97 -5.05 6.08
C VAL A 211 -7.85 -6.28 6.31
N GLY A 212 -7.55 -7.05 7.37
CA GLY A 212 -8.36 -8.21 7.76
C GLY A 212 -9.77 -7.83 8.20
N ALA A 213 -10.70 -8.77 8.10
CA ALA A 213 -12.13 -8.56 8.32
C ALA A 213 -12.56 -8.26 9.78
N ASP A 214 -11.65 -8.35 10.75
CA ASP A 214 -11.92 -8.08 12.18
C ASP A 214 -11.28 -6.79 12.71
N ASP A 215 -10.52 -6.08 11.87
CA ASP A 215 -10.10 -4.71 12.15
C ASP A 215 -10.90 -3.78 11.24
N VAL A 216 -11.40 -2.68 11.82
CA VAL A 216 -12.14 -1.63 11.13
C VAL A 216 -11.53 -1.37 9.76
N LEU A 217 -12.34 -1.58 8.70
CA LEU A 217 -12.00 -1.18 7.33
C LEU A 217 -11.32 0.20 7.39
N PRO A 218 -10.06 0.38 6.94
CA PRO A 218 -9.64 1.71 6.58
C PRO A 218 -10.56 2.06 5.41
N LEU A 219 -11.37 3.07 5.65
CA LEU A 219 -11.94 3.84 4.57
C LEU A 219 -10.75 4.40 3.80
N VAL A 220 -10.31 3.68 2.75
CA VAL A 220 -9.74 4.14 1.47
C VAL A 220 -8.57 3.26 0.97
N ALA A 221 -8.65 2.90 -0.31
CA ALA A 221 -7.64 2.15 -1.07
C ALA A 221 -6.47 3.05 -1.52
N HIS A 222 -5.26 2.50 -1.51
CA HIS A 222 -4.05 3.13 -2.02
C HIS A 222 -3.73 2.60 -3.43
N ASN A 223 -3.34 3.48 -4.35
CA ASN A 223 -3.07 3.19 -5.77
C ASN A 223 -1.71 2.51 -6.07
N GLY A 224 -0.91 2.22 -5.04
CA GLY A 224 0.31 1.48 -5.21
C GLY A 224 1.52 2.24 -5.78
N VAL A 225 1.66 3.56 -5.58
CA VAL A 225 2.85 4.34 -6.05
C VAL A 225 3.45 5.33 -5.04
N GLY A 226 3.09 5.25 -3.75
CA GLY A 226 3.69 6.10 -2.71
C GLY A 226 2.97 7.43 -2.42
N GLU A 227 1.72 7.60 -2.87
CA GLU A 227 0.88 8.74 -2.50
C GLU A 227 -0.04 8.40 -1.31
N ARG A 228 0.06 9.16 -0.22
CA ARG A 228 -0.86 9.12 0.91
C ARG A 228 -2.24 9.63 0.46
N GLU A 229 -3.31 9.25 1.17
CA GLU A 229 -4.68 9.65 0.79
C GLU A 229 -4.85 11.17 0.60
N GLY A 230 -4.16 11.99 1.39
CA GLY A 230 -4.15 13.45 1.26
C GLY A 230 -3.16 14.04 0.27
N ASP A 231 -2.36 13.21 -0.40
CA ASP A 231 -1.45 13.63 -1.46
C ASP A 231 -2.20 13.86 -2.79
N ASP A 232 -3.48 13.43 -2.90
CA ASP A 232 -4.40 13.76 -4.02
C ASP A 232 -5.71 14.42 -3.51
N PRO A 233 -5.71 15.76 -3.32
CA PRO A 233 -6.90 16.50 -2.89
C PRO A 233 -8.07 16.39 -3.87
N GLU A 234 -7.81 16.25 -5.17
CA GLU A 234 -8.88 16.13 -6.16
C GLU A 234 -9.65 14.84 -5.95
N ALA A 235 -8.96 13.72 -5.73
CA ALA A 235 -9.60 12.45 -5.43
C ALA A 235 -10.44 12.50 -4.14
N LEU A 236 -9.98 13.20 -3.09
CA LEU A 236 -10.75 13.39 -1.86
C LEU A 236 -12.06 14.14 -2.15
N VAL A 237 -11.96 15.27 -2.85
CA VAL A 237 -13.11 16.12 -3.19
C VAL A 237 -14.06 15.39 -4.13
N ARG A 238 -13.55 14.61 -5.09
CA ARG A 238 -14.36 13.79 -6.01
C ARG A 238 -15.16 12.72 -5.26
N ARG A 239 -14.55 12.04 -4.28
CA ARG A 239 -15.27 11.10 -3.40
C ARG A 239 -16.35 11.79 -2.58
N PHE A 240 -16.03 12.95 -2.00
CA PHE A 240 -17.00 13.76 -1.27
C PHE A 240 -18.18 14.14 -2.17
N HIS A 241 -17.92 14.65 -3.38
CA HIS A 241 -18.96 14.99 -4.33
C HIS A 241 -19.84 13.80 -4.70
N HIS A 242 -19.24 12.63 -4.94
CA HIS A 242 -20.00 11.42 -5.26
C HIS A 242 -20.95 11.01 -4.12
N VAL A 243 -20.43 10.97 -2.89
CA VAL A 243 -21.20 10.56 -1.68
C VAL A 243 -22.31 11.55 -1.37
N TYR A 244 -22.03 12.85 -1.54
CA TYR A 244 -22.98 13.92 -1.24
C TYR A 244 -23.89 14.27 -2.42
N GLY A 245 -23.73 13.61 -3.57
CA GLY A 245 -24.52 13.89 -4.77
C GLY A 245 -24.29 15.29 -5.34
N LEU A 246 -23.10 15.87 -5.12
CA LEU A 246 -22.72 17.18 -5.63
C LEU A 246 -22.26 17.08 -7.09
N PRO A 247 -22.47 18.13 -7.89
CA PRO A 247 -22.14 18.09 -9.32
C PRO A 247 -20.64 17.89 -9.58
N ILE A 248 -20.35 17.06 -10.58
CA ILE A 248 -19.04 16.92 -11.22
C ILE A 248 -19.29 17.12 -12.72
N GLN A 249 -18.79 18.23 -13.26
CA GLN A 249 -19.00 18.59 -14.66
C GLN A 249 -17.95 17.95 -15.56
N THR A 250 -18.38 17.38 -16.68
CA THR A 250 -17.50 16.74 -17.68
C THR A 250 -17.77 17.23 -19.10
N ASP A 251 -18.63 18.24 -19.24
CA ASP A 251 -19.08 18.86 -20.49
C ASP A 251 -18.24 20.09 -20.89
N GLY A 252 -17.17 20.38 -20.15
CA GLY A 252 -16.21 21.45 -20.44
C GLY A 252 -16.16 22.54 -19.36
N ALA A 253 -15.09 23.36 -19.42
CA ALA A 253 -14.89 24.47 -18.52
C ALA A 253 -15.90 25.59 -18.81
N SER A 254 -16.65 26.00 -17.78
CA SER A 254 -17.62 27.09 -17.87
C SER A 254 -17.91 27.64 -16.48
N LEU A 255 -17.99 28.97 -16.38
CA LEU A 255 -18.43 29.70 -15.20
C LEU A 255 -19.93 29.99 -15.20
N GLU A 256 -20.64 29.68 -16.29
CA GLU A 256 -22.10 29.80 -16.38
C GLU A 256 -22.78 28.61 -15.69
N ARG A 257 -22.50 28.44 -14.39
CA ARG A 257 -23.01 27.35 -13.56
C ARG A 257 -23.78 27.93 -12.37
N GLU A 258 -24.96 27.37 -12.10
CA GLU A 258 -25.78 27.78 -10.95
C GLU A 258 -25.03 27.67 -9.60
N SER A 259 -24.02 26.80 -9.52
CA SER A 259 -23.20 26.63 -8.32
C SER A 259 -22.08 27.66 -8.15
N LEU A 260 -21.84 28.57 -9.11
CA LEU A 260 -20.67 29.46 -9.09
C LEU A 260 -20.62 30.31 -7.81
N ASP A 261 -21.70 31.02 -7.50
CA ASP A 261 -21.75 31.92 -6.34
C ASP A 261 -21.54 31.17 -5.02
N MET A 262 -22.09 29.96 -4.93
CA MET A 262 -21.88 29.07 -3.78
C MET A 262 -20.40 28.66 -3.66
N ARG A 263 -19.73 28.33 -4.77
CA ARG A 263 -18.31 27.96 -4.77
C ARG A 263 -17.42 29.14 -4.37
N MET A 264 -17.70 30.32 -4.89
CA MET A 264 -16.99 31.54 -4.50
C MET A 264 -17.19 31.87 -3.02
N SER A 265 -18.41 31.67 -2.49
CA SER A 265 -18.72 31.90 -1.08
C SER A 265 -17.93 30.97 -0.17
N LEU A 266 -17.81 29.68 -0.53
CA LEU A 266 -17.00 28.71 0.22
C LEU A 266 -15.51 29.08 0.22
N ILE A 267 -14.95 29.47 -0.93
CA ILE A 267 -13.54 29.91 -1.00
C ILE A 267 -13.30 31.13 -0.11
N ALA A 268 -14.20 32.11 -0.15
CA ALA A 268 -14.11 33.31 0.67
C ALA A 268 -14.24 33.03 2.17
N GLU A 269 -15.12 32.10 2.55
CA GLU A 269 -15.28 31.64 3.94
C GLU A 269 -13.97 31.03 4.46
N GLU A 270 -13.40 30.06 3.75
CA GLU A 270 -12.15 29.40 4.14
C GLU A 270 -10.97 30.38 4.20
N PHE A 271 -10.89 31.33 3.25
CA PHE A 271 -9.86 32.38 3.29
C PHE A 271 -10.03 33.31 4.50
N ALA A 272 -11.28 33.70 4.83
CA ALA A 272 -11.56 34.50 6.02
C ALA A 272 -11.25 33.72 7.32
N GLU A 273 -11.49 32.41 7.35
CA GLU A 273 -11.11 31.52 8.45
C GLU A 273 -9.59 31.49 8.64
N LEU A 274 -8.83 31.33 7.56
CA LEU A 274 -7.37 31.36 7.56
C LEU A 274 -6.84 32.70 8.09
N VAL A 275 -7.35 33.84 7.57
CA VAL A 275 -6.99 35.17 8.06
C VAL A 275 -7.36 35.33 9.54
N GLY A 276 -8.49 34.79 9.97
CA GLY A 276 -8.91 34.78 11.37
C GLY A 276 -7.98 33.97 12.28
N ALA A 277 -7.50 32.82 11.79
CA ALA A 277 -6.58 31.95 12.52
C ALA A 277 -5.19 32.59 12.67
N VAL A 278 -4.72 33.31 11.64
CA VAL A 278 -3.38 33.93 11.63
C VAL A 278 -3.37 35.32 12.28
N TYR A 279 -4.38 36.16 12.00
CA TYR A 279 -4.40 37.59 12.37
C TYR A 279 -5.53 37.96 13.34
N GLY A 280 -6.41 37.02 13.71
CA GLY A 280 -7.44 37.20 14.72
C GLY A 280 -8.83 37.58 14.16
N ARG A 281 -9.84 37.54 15.05
CA ARG A 281 -11.26 37.69 14.68
C ARG A 281 -11.61 38.99 13.98
N ALA A 282 -10.98 40.10 14.36
CA ALA A 282 -11.23 41.39 13.71
C ALA A 282 -10.82 41.36 12.23
N ALA A 283 -9.66 40.78 11.93
CA ALA A 283 -9.18 40.63 10.56
C ALA A 283 -10.12 39.72 9.73
N ARG A 284 -10.61 38.61 10.31
CA ARG A 284 -11.65 37.77 9.68
C ARG A 284 -12.89 38.58 9.30
N SER A 285 -13.44 39.37 10.23
CA SER A 285 -14.64 40.18 9.96
C SER A 285 -14.43 41.22 8.86
N GLU A 286 -13.23 41.79 8.74
CA GLU A 286 -12.89 42.71 7.65
C GLU A 286 -12.89 42.00 6.29
N ILE A 287 -12.35 40.78 6.20
CA ILE A 287 -12.39 39.98 4.97
C ILE A 287 -13.83 39.62 4.60
N GLU A 288 -14.63 39.14 5.56
CA GLU A 288 -16.05 38.80 5.35
C GLU A 288 -16.86 40.02 4.87
N SER A 289 -16.59 41.21 5.43
CA SER A 289 -17.24 42.44 4.98
C SER A 289 -16.77 42.88 3.60
N SER A 290 -15.48 42.69 3.29
CA SER A 290 -14.91 43.06 2.00
C SER A 290 -15.45 42.17 0.89
N TYR A 291 -15.56 40.86 1.13
CA TYR A 291 -16.14 39.92 0.19
C TYR A 291 -17.61 40.26 -0.14
N ARG A 292 -18.44 40.60 0.87
CA ARG A 292 -19.82 41.06 0.62
C ARG A 292 -19.91 42.29 -0.28
N ARG A 293 -18.99 43.25 -0.12
CA ARG A 293 -18.92 44.41 -1.01
C ARG A 293 -18.47 44.03 -2.42
N ALA A 294 -17.54 43.09 -2.55
CA ALA A 294 -17.08 42.58 -3.85
C ALA A 294 -18.22 41.86 -4.60
N MET A 295 -18.98 40.99 -3.92
CA MET A 295 -20.17 40.35 -4.51
C MET A 295 -21.21 41.37 -4.98
N ALA A 296 -21.47 42.42 -4.18
CA ALA A 296 -22.40 43.48 -4.56
C ALA A 296 -21.91 44.35 -5.75
N ALA A 297 -20.61 44.27 -6.06
CA ALA A 297 -19.99 44.96 -7.18
C ALA A 297 -19.83 44.06 -8.43
N ASP A 298 -20.37 42.85 -8.41
CA ASP A 298 -20.35 41.94 -9.56
C ASP A 298 -21.01 42.59 -10.78
N ASP A 299 -20.26 42.68 -11.87
CA ASP A 299 -20.69 43.26 -13.16
C ASP A 299 -21.18 42.19 -14.15
N GLY A 300 -21.16 40.92 -13.75
CA GLY A 300 -21.58 39.78 -14.55
C GLY A 300 -20.53 39.30 -15.56
N ALA A 301 -19.34 39.89 -15.59
CA ALA A 301 -18.25 39.41 -16.45
C ALA A 301 -17.68 38.10 -15.89
N ARG A 302 -17.40 37.14 -16.77
CA ARG A 302 -16.85 35.82 -16.41
C ARG A 302 -15.69 35.46 -17.32
N ASP A 303 -14.48 35.40 -16.76
CA ASP A 303 -13.29 34.91 -17.47
C ASP A 303 -12.89 33.52 -16.95
N THR A 304 -13.15 32.51 -17.77
CA THR A 304 -12.86 31.11 -17.42
C THR A 304 -11.35 30.81 -17.38
N VAL A 305 -10.55 31.50 -18.19
CA VAL A 305 -9.09 31.28 -18.26
C VAL A 305 -8.42 31.90 -17.05
N GLU A 306 -8.71 33.17 -16.75
CA GLU A 306 -8.15 33.84 -15.56
C GLU A 306 -8.62 33.18 -14.27
N THR A 307 -9.86 32.67 -14.23
CA THR A 307 -10.35 31.92 -13.06
C THR A 307 -9.58 30.60 -12.89
N ALA A 308 -9.28 29.88 -13.97
CA ALA A 308 -8.51 28.63 -13.88
C ALA A 308 -7.08 28.89 -13.40
N ASP A 309 -6.43 29.95 -13.89
CA ASP A 309 -5.11 30.40 -13.46
C ASP A 309 -5.09 30.76 -11.96
N ALA A 310 -6.06 31.58 -11.52
CA ALA A 310 -6.18 31.96 -10.12
C ALA A 310 -6.45 30.77 -9.18
N LEU A 311 -7.24 29.77 -9.60
CA LEU A 311 -7.44 28.54 -8.82
C LEU A 311 -6.14 27.73 -8.67
N ALA A 312 -5.33 27.64 -9.73
CA ALA A 312 -4.04 26.96 -9.69
C ALA A 312 -3.05 27.70 -8.78
N ASP A 313 -2.99 29.03 -8.87
CA ASP A 313 -2.15 29.86 -8.03
C ASP A 313 -2.51 29.74 -6.56
N LEU A 314 -3.80 29.76 -6.22
CA LEU A 314 -4.29 29.55 -4.85
C LEU A 314 -3.81 28.22 -4.28
N ILE A 315 -3.91 27.13 -5.05
CA ILE A 315 -3.41 25.82 -4.63
C ILE A 315 -1.91 25.91 -4.36
N TYR A 316 -1.13 26.50 -5.28
CA TYR A 316 0.32 26.57 -5.16
C TYR A 316 0.77 27.35 -3.91
N VAL A 317 0.16 28.51 -3.64
CA VAL A 317 0.51 29.31 -2.46
C VAL A 317 0.06 28.68 -1.14
N ILE A 318 -1.07 27.95 -1.13
CA ILE A 318 -1.53 27.21 0.06
C ILE A 318 -0.55 26.11 0.41
N TYR A 319 -0.11 25.32 -0.58
CA TYR A 319 0.92 24.29 -0.35
C TYR A 319 2.26 24.91 0.04
N GLY A 320 2.65 26.04 -0.58
CA GLY A 320 3.83 26.80 -0.18
C GLY A 320 3.80 27.20 1.30
N MET A 321 2.69 27.77 1.78
CA MET A 321 2.51 28.13 3.19
C MET A 321 2.61 26.90 4.11
N ALA A 322 1.99 25.78 3.75
CA ALA A 322 2.06 24.55 4.55
C ALA A 322 3.49 24.04 4.69
N LEU A 323 4.27 24.06 3.61
CA LEU A 323 5.69 23.68 3.61
C LEU A 323 6.54 24.62 4.46
N GLU A 324 6.37 25.94 4.31
CA GLU A 324 7.11 26.96 5.06
C GLU A 324 6.81 26.92 6.57
N THR A 325 5.59 26.53 6.94
CA THR A 325 5.13 26.45 8.34
C THR A 325 5.28 25.05 8.94
N GLY A 326 5.70 24.05 8.15
CA GLY A 326 5.87 22.67 8.60
C GLY A 326 4.57 21.91 8.85
N ILE A 327 3.45 22.37 8.28
CA ILE A 327 2.16 21.69 8.37
C ILE A 327 2.11 20.57 7.34
N ASP A 328 1.96 19.32 7.79
CA ASP A 328 1.71 18.19 6.90
C ASP A 328 0.27 18.25 6.37
N LEU A 329 0.07 19.10 5.35
CA LEU A 329 -1.25 19.41 4.83
C LEU A 329 -1.98 18.16 4.29
N ALA A 330 -1.25 17.19 3.75
CA ALA A 330 -1.83 15.91 3.33
C ALA A 330 -2.46 15.14 4.50
N ALA A 331 -1.77 15.07 5.65
CA ALA A 331 -2.33 14.42 6.83
C ALA A 331 -3.54 15.17 7.39
N VAL A 332 -3.52 16.51 7.34
CA VAL A 332 -4.65 17.34 7.75
C VAL A 332 -5.86 17.14 6.81
N LEU A 333 -5.63 17.11 5.49
CA LEU A 333 -6.68 16.88 4.50
C LEU A 333 -7.33 15.49 4.68
N ALA A 334 -6.53 14.45 4.95
CA ALA A 334 -7.05 13.12 5.24
C ALA A 334 -7.93 13.10 6.50
N GLU A 335 -7.53 13.79 7.57
CA GLU A 335 -8.33 13.89 8.80
C GLU A 335 -9.63 14.70 8.60
N VAL A 336 -9.56 15.80 7.86
CA VAL A 336 -10.74 16.60 7.50
C VAL A 336 -11.70 15.76 6.66
N GLN A 337 -11.19 15.01 5.68
CA GLN A 337 -11.99 14.08 4.88
C GLN A 337 -12.64 13.03 5.77
N ARG A 338 -11.89 12.41 6.69
CA ARG A 338 -12.39 11.40 7.64
C ARG A 338 -13.55 11.94 8.47
N SER A 339 -13.42 13.14 9.02
CA SER A 339 -14.49 13.83 9.76
C SER A 339 -15.68 14.17 8.86
N ASN A 340 -15.45 14.66 7.64
CA ASN A 340 -16.54 14.97 6.70
C ASN A 340 -17.34 13.73 6.32
N MET A 341 -16.67 12.59 6.15
CA MET A 341 -17.31 11.31 5.87
C MET A 341 -18.06 10.73 7.09
N SER A 342 -17.72 11.12 8.32
CA SER A 342 -18.45 10.72 9.53
C SER A 342 -19.83 11.39 9.69
N LYS A 343 -20.12 12.44 8.92
CA LYS A 343 -21.41 13.15 8.98
C LYS A 343 -22.58 12.35 8.40
N LEU A 344 -22.31 11.21 7.78
CA LEU A 344 -23.34 10.36 7.16
C LEU A 344 -24.28 9.76 8.21
N GLY A 345 -25.54 9.53 7.80
CA GLY A 345 -26.54 8.83 8.60
C GLY A 345 -26.27 7.33 8.70
N ALA A 346 -27.07 6.63 9.50
CA ALA A 346 -26.94 5.17 9.71
C ALA A 346 -27.11 4.33 8.43
N ASP A 347 -27.65 4.92 7.36
CA ASP A 347 -27.79 4.33 6.03
C ASP A 347 -26.61 4.64 5.09
N GLY A 348 -25.56 5.30 5.60
CA GLY A 348 -24.39 5.72 4.82
C GLY A 348 -24.65 6.87 3.88
N ARG A 349 -25.77 7.61 4.03
CA ARG A 349 -26.12 8.76 3.18
C ARG A 349 -26.09 10.06 3.96
N PRO A 350 -25.85 11.21 3.32
CA PRO A 350 -25.95 12.50 3.98
C PRO A 350 -27.37 12.74 4.49
N VAL A 351 -27.50 13.16 5.74
CA VAL A 351 -28.77 13.64 6.29
C VAL A 351 -28.83 15.14 6.05
N TYR A 352 -29.88 15.63 5.38
CA TYR A 352 -30.05 17.06 5.10
C TYR A 352 -31.14 17.67 5.99
N ARG A 353 -30.94 18.92 6.39
CA ARG A 353 -31.99 19.78 6.96
C ARG A 353 -32.82 20.39 5.83
N GLU A 354 -33.99 20.93 6.16
CA GLU A 354 -34.88 21.64 5.21
C GLU A 354 -34.20 22.78 4.43
N ASP A 355 -33.12 23.37 4.97
CA ASP A 355 -32.33 24.41 4.29
C ASP A 355 -31.16 23.88 3.44
N GLY A 356 -31.12 22.56 3.20
CA GLY A 356 -30.07 21.92 2.40
C GLY A 356 -28.73 21.74 3.13
N LYS A 357 -28.62 22.14 4.41
CA LYS A 357 -27.40 21.90 5.18
C LYS A 357 -27.31 20.44 5.61
N VAL A 358 -26.14 19.83 5.42
CA VAL A 358 -25.81 18.51 5.96
C VAL A 358 -25.85 18.55 7.48
N LEU A 359 -26.66 17.68 8.07
CA LEU A 359 -26.71 17.41 9.50
C LEU A 359 -25.60 16.44 9.91
N LYS A 360 -25.16 16.55 11.16
CA LYS A 360 -24.20 15.62 11.75
C LYS A 360 -24.94 14.32 12.06
N GLY A 361 -24.55 13.23 11.41
CA GLY A 361 -25.02 11.88 11.71
C GLY A 361 -24.69 11.43 13.14
N PRO A 362 -25.27 10.31 13.61
CA PRO A 362 -25.10 9.80 14.97
C PRO A 362 -23.64 9.46 15.30
N ASP A 363 -22.84 9.11 14.29
CA ASP A 363 -21.43 8.70 14.42
C ASP A 363 -20.44 9.83 14.09
N TYR A 364 -20.92 11.07 13.99
CA TYR A 364 -20.09 12.22 13.66
C TYR A 364 -19.03 12.49 14.72
N PHE A 365 -17.80 12.73 14.26
CA PHE A 365 -16.73 13.33 15.07
C PHE A 365 -16.14 14.56 14.36
N ALA A 366 -15.70 15.52 15.16
CA ALA A 366 -14.96 16.68 14.66
C ALA A 366 -13.54 16.28 14.26
N PRO A 367 -12.91 16.95 13.27
CA PRO A 367 -11.55 16.62 12.86
C PRO A 367 -10.58 16.95 13.99
N ASP A 368 -9.73 15.99 14.37
CA ASP A 368 -8.71 16.19 15.39
C ASP A 368 -7.38 16.63 14.76
N VAL A 369 -7.39 17.84 14.21
CA VAL A 369 -6.20 18.45 13.59
C VAL A 369 -5.08 18.64 14.62
N ALA A 370 -5.42 18.89 15.88
CA ALA A 370 -4.43 19.05 16.94
C ALA A 370 -3.64 17.75 17.17
N GLU A 371 -4.30 16.60 17.17
CA GLU A 371 -3.63 15.30 17.23
C GLU A 371 -2.75 15.03 16.02
N VAL A 372 -3.23 15.32 14.81
CA VAL A 372 -2.44 15.19 13.56
C VAL A 372 -1.14 16.00 13.66
N LEU A 373 -1.23 17.25 14.11
CA LEU A 373 -0.06 18.12 14.29
C LEU A 373 0.87 17.66 15.43
N ARG A 374 0.35 16.99 16.47
CA ARG A 374 1.16 16.44 17.58
C ARG A 374 1.92 15.17 17.20
N ARG A 375 1.32 14.28 16.41
CA ARG A 375 1.91 12.98 16.03
C ARG A 375 3.26 13.08 15.31
N ARG A 376 3.58 14.23 14.72
CA ARG A 376 4.87 14.51 14.08
C ARG A 376 5.92 15.18 14.99
N ARG A 377 5.70 15.33 16.30
CA ARG A 377 6.76 15.73 17.26
C ARG A 377 7.62 14.57 17.76
N LEU A 378 7.91 13.59 16.91
CA LEU A 378 8.95 12.59 17.18
C LEU A 378 10.13 12.88 16.25
N ARG A 379 11.30 12.99 16.89
CA ARG A 379 12.54 13.58 16.41
C ARG A 379 13.10 12.94 15.16
#